data_AF-A0A379B0B2-F1
#
_entry.id   AF-A0A379B0B2-F1
#
_cell.length_a   1.000
_cell.length_b   1.000
_cell.length_c   1.000
_cell.angle_alpha   90.00
_cell.angle_beta   90.00
_cell.angle_gamma   90.00
#
_symmetry.space_group_name_H-M   'P 1'
#
loop_
_entity.id
_entity.type
_entity.pdbx_description
1 polymer ?
#
loop_
_entity_poly.entity_id
_entity_poly.type
_entity_poly.pdbx_seq_one_letter_code
_entity_poly.pdbx_strand_id
1 'polypeptide(L)'
;MPEDNGNGVVMVIDDITVLIRAQKEAAWGEVAKRLAHEIRNPLTPIQLSAERLAWKLGGKLDDQDAQILARSTDTIIKQVAALKEMVEAFRNYARAPSLKLENQDLNALIGDVLALYEAGPCRFEVELAGEPLMMAADTTAMRQVLHNIFKNAAEAAEEADMPEVRVKSETGQDGRIVLTVCDNGKGFGKEMLHNAFEPYVTDKPAGTGLGLPVVKKSLENTAAASA
;
A
#
# COMPACT_ATOMS: atom_id res chain seq x y z
N MET A 1 -54.12 -6.63 48.84
CA MET A 1 -53.96 -6.35 47.40
C MET A 1 -52.63 -5.63 47.25
N PRO A 2 -51.60 -6.19 46.60
CA PRO A 2 -50.49 -5.39 46.12
C PRO A 2 -50.87 -4.87 44.72
N GLU A 3 -51.08 -3.57 44.62
CA GLU A 3 -51.07 -2.82 43.37
C GLU A 3 -49.62 -2.44 43.07
N ASP A 4 -49.05 -3.01 42.00
CA ASP A 4 -48.12 -2.32 41.09
C ASP A 4 -47.87 -3.24 39.89
N ASN A 5 -48.73 -3.18 38.87
CA ASN A 5 -48.45 -3.78 37.55
C ASN A 5 -47.64 -2.78 36.72
N GLY A 6 -46.49 -2.35 37.26
CA GLY A 6 -45.52 -1.54 36.56
C GLY A 6 -45.09 -2.26 35.28
N ASN A 7 -45.67 -1.86 34.15
CA ASN A 7 -45.20 -2.22 32.81
C ASN A 7 -43.81 -1.60 32.60
N GLY A 8 -42.81 -2.21 33.21
CA GLY A 8 -41.41 -1.85 33.04
C GLY A 8 -40.98 -2.22 31.63
N VAL A 9 -40.52 -1.22 30.88
CA VAL A 9 -39.88 -1.45 29.58
C VAL A 9 -38.41 -1.78 29.85
N VAL A 10 -38.01 -3.00 29.49
CA VAL A 10 -36.60 -3.37 29.46
C VAL A 10 -36.04 -2.97 28.09
N MET A 11 -35.10 -2.03 28.08
CA MET A 11 -34.37 -1.62 26.88
C MET A 11 -32.99 -2.27 26.89
N VAL A 12 -32.72 -3.11 25.90
CA VAL A 12 -31.39 -3.68 25.66
C VAL A 12 -30.73 -2.86 24.56
N ILE A 13 -29.52 -2.35 24.82
CA ILE A 13 -28.72 -1.60 23.85
C ILE A 13 -27.43 -2.39 23.65
N ASP A 14 -27.29 -3.01 22.48
CA ASP A 14 -26.08 -3.70 22.07
C ASP A 14 -25.25 -2.80 21.14
N ASP A 15 -23.96 -2.64 21.43
CA ASP A 15 -23.02 -1.96 20.53
C ASP A 15 -22.63 -2.90 19.39
N ILE A 16 -23.30 -2.73 18.25
CA ILE A 16 -23.05 -3.49 17.02
C ILE A 16 -22.03 -2.81 16.11
N THR A 17 -21.32 -1.76 16.55
CA THR A 17 -20.40 -0.98 15.71
C THR A 17 -19.29 -1.86 15.12
N VAL A 18 -18.71 -2.76 15.93
CA VAL A 18 -17.66 -3.69 15.49
C VAL A 18 -18.21 -4.68 14.45
N LEU A 19 -19.41 -5.22 14.69
CA LEU A 19 -20.06 -6.17 13.79
C LEU A 19 -20.39 -5.53 12.43
N ILE A 20 -20.95 -4.32 12.44
CA ILE A 20 -21.27 -3.59 11.21
C ILE A 20 -20.00 -3.21 10.44
N ARG A 21 -18.90 -2.84 11.12
CA ARG A 21 -17.61 -2.57 10.49
C ARG A 21 -17.04 -3.82 9.81
N ALA A 22 -16.99 -4.94 10.53
CA ALA A 22 -16.51 -6.21 9.99
C ALA A 22 -17.34 -6.68 8.78
N GLN A 23 -18.67 -6.54 8.86
CA GLN A 23 -19.56 -6.93 7.76
C GLN A 23 -19.41 -6.01 6.53
N LYS A 24 -19.21 -4.70 6.75
CA LYS A 24 -18.87 -3.75 5.68
C LYS A 24 -17.54 -4.09 5.03
N GLU A 25 -16.51 -4.38 5.81
CA GLU A 25 -15.18 -4.71 5.30
C GLU A 25 -15.17 -6.00 4.47
N ALA A 26 -15.86 -7.04 4.94
CA ALA A 26 -16.01 -8.31 4.22
C ALA A 26 -16.72 -8.10 2.87
N ALA A 27 -17.84 -7.36 2.86
CA ALA A 27 -18.55 -7.03 1.63
C ALA A 27 -17.71 -6.16 0.69
N TRP A 28 -16.92 -5.24 1.23
CA TRP A 28 -16.03 -4.38 0.46
C TRP A 28 -14.90 -5.15 -0.23
N GLY A 29 -14.34 -6.17 0.41
CA GLY A 29 -13.30 -7.01 -0.18
C GLY A 29 -13.76 -7.77 -1.42
N GLU A 30 -14.98 -8.29 -1.38
CA GLU A 30 -15.58 -9.00 -2.52
C GLU A 30 -15.92 -8.04 -3.67
N VAL A 31 -16.50 -6.88 -3.35
CA VAL A 31 -16.78 -5.82 -4.33
C VAL A 31 -15.50 -5.34 -5.00
N ALA A 32 -14.44 -5.09 -4.24
CA ALA A 32 -13.16 -4.64 -4.78
C ALA A 32 -12.48 -5.69 -5.66
N LYS A 33 -12.54 -6.97 -5.29
CA LYS A 33 -12.04 -8.06 -6.13
C LYS A 33 -12.77 -8.09 -7.47
N ARG A 34 -14.10 -7.99 -7.45
CA ARG A 34 -14.93 -8.00 -8.65
C ARG A 34 -14.66 -6.77 -9.53
N LEU A 35 -14.62 -5.57 -8.94
CA LEU A 35 -14.28 -4.34 -9.64
C LEU A 35 -12.88 -4.41 -10.25
N ALA A 36 -11.89 -4.95 -9.54
CA ALA A 36 -10.54 -5.08 -10.08
C ALA A 36 -10.50 -5.99 -11.32
N HIS A 37 -11.23 -7.11 -11.29
CA HIS A 37 -11.38 -7.95 -12.48
C HIS A 37 -12.12 -7.23 -13.61
N GLU A 38 -13.21 -6.53 -13.31
CA GLU A 38 -14.02 -5.81 -14.31
C GLU A 38 -13.29 -4.62 -14.93
N ILE A 39 -12.38 -3.95 -14.21
CA ILE A 39 -11.53 -2.86 -14.75
C ILE A 39 -10.32 -3.40 -15.53
N ARG A 40 -9.73 -4.53 -15.13
CA ARG A 40 -8.61 -5.13 -15.88
C ARG A 40 -9.04 -5.58 -17.29
N ASN A 41 -10.30 -5.97 -17.43
CA ASN A 41 -10.89 -6.46 -18.68
C ASN A 41 -10.89 -5.42 -19.82
N PRO A 42 -11.33 -4.16 -19.65
CA PRO A 42 -11.20 -3.12 -20.68
C PRO A 42 -9.77 -2.59 -20.85
N LEU A 43 -8.94 -2.58 -19.79
CA LEU A 43 -7.58 -2.07 -19.87
C LEU A 43 -6.67 -2.90 -20.80
N THR A 44 -6.82 -4.23 -20.79
CA THR A 44 -5.96 -5.11 -21.59
C THR A 44 -6.16 -4.91 -23.11
N PRO A 45 -7.40 -4.89 -23.66
CA PRO A 45 -7.65 -4.55 -25.06
C PRO A 45 -7.22 -3.13 -25.44
N ILE A 46 -7.32 -2.14 -24.55
CA ILE A 46 -6.86 -0.77 -24.82
C ILE A 46 -5.34 -0.76 -25.04
N GLN A 47 -4.58 -1.40 -24.14
CA GLN A 47 -3.13 -1.54 -24.30
C GLN A 47 -2.77 -2.26 -25.60
N LEU A 48 -3.38 -3.41 -25.87
CA LEU A 48 -3.13 -4.17 -27.11
C LEU A 48 -3.47 -3.37 -28.36
N SER A 49 -4.52 -2.54 -28.31
CA SER A 49 -4.90 -1.68 -29.44
C SER A 49 -3.85 -0.60 -29.69
N ALA A 50 -3.31 0.02 -28.63
CA ALA A 50 -2.24 1.01 -28.73
C ALA A 50 -0.93 0.38 -29.25
N GLU A 51 -0.52 -0.75 -28.71
CA GLU A 51 0.64 -1.52 -29.18
C GLU A 51 0.49 -1.93 -30.64
N ARG A 52 -0.71 -2.38 -31.04
CA ARG A 52 -1.01 -2.74 -32.43
C ARG A 52 -0.95 -1.55 -33.37
N LEU A 53 -1.44 -0.37 -32.95
CA LEU A 53 -1.34 0.86 -33.75
C LEU A 53 0.12 1.25 -33.97
N ALA A 54 0.93 1.26 -32.91
CA ALA A 54 2.37 1.53 -32.99
C ALA A 54 3.06 0.57 -33.97
N TRP A 55 2.81 -0.74 -33.83
CA TRP A 55 3.42 -1.76 -34.68
C TRP A 55 2.99 -1.67 -36.14
N LYS A 56 1.68 -1.47 -36.41
CA LYS A 56 1.14 -1.53 -37.78
C LYS A 56 1.47 -0.29 -38.62
N LEU A 57 1.70 0.86 -37.98
CA LEU A 57 1.88 2.16 -38.62
C LEU A 57 3.28 2.75 -38.46
N GLY A 58 4.13 2.22 -37.57
CA GLY A 58 5.45 2.78 -37.23
C GLY A 58 6.49 2.87 -38.36
N GLY A 59 6.18 2.35 -39.56
CA GLY A 59 7.01 2.51 -40.77
C GLY A 59 6.20 2.90 -42.02
N LYS A 60 4.98 3.42 -41.84
CA LYS A 60 4.06 3.77 -42.94
C LYS A 60 3.70 5.25 -43.00
N LEU A 61 4.17 6.02 -42.03
CA LEU A 61 3.90 7.44 -41.87
C LEU A 61 5.16 8.22 -42.22
N ASP A 62 5.00 9.51 -42.54
CA ASP A 62 6.14 10.42 -42.57
C ASP A 62 6.72 10.63 -41.16
N ASP A 63 7.91 11.21 -41.07
CA ASP A 63 8.64 11.33 -39.81
C ASP A 63 7.85 12.09 -38.73
N GLN A 64 7.07 13.10 -39.13
CA GLN A 64 6.29 13.91 -38.20
C GLN A 64 5.12 13.10 -37.61
N ASP A 65 4.33 12.45 -38.46
CA ASP A 65 3.19 11.64 -38.05
C ASP A 65 3.63 10.37 -37.30
N ALA A 66 4.76 9.76 -37.69
CA ALA A 66 5.34 8.62 -37.00
C ALA A 66 5.74 8.98 -35.56
N GLN A 67 6.32 10.17 -35.36
CA GLN A 67 6.73 10.62 -34.04
C GLN A 67 5.52 10.97 -33.15
N ILE A 68 4.46 11.56 -33.72
CA ILE A 68 3.20 11.79 -33.02
C ILE A 68 2.58 10.45 -32.59
N LEU A 69 2.48 9.48 -33.50
CA LEU A 69 1.94 8.15 -33.21
C LEU A 69 2.73 7.47 -32.09
N ALA A 70 4.06 7.46 -32.19
CA ALA A 70 4.92 6.84 -31.19
C ALA A 70 4.70 7.45 -29.80
N ARG A 71 4.68 8.78 -29.71
CA ARG A 71 4.45 9.48 -28.44
C ARG A 71 3.06 9.22 -27.87
N SER A 72 2.01 9.25 -28.71
CA SER A 72 0.63 9.01 -28.28
C SER A 72 0.43 7.57 -27.80
N THR A 73 0.92 6.58 -28.55
CA THR A 73 0.80 5.17 -28.19
C THR A 73 1.58 4.82 -26.93
N ASP A 74 2.82 5.31 -26.79
CA ASP A 74 3.62 5.19 -25.57
C ASP A 74 2.90 5.81 -24.35
N THR A 75 2.31 6.99 -24.53
CA THR A 75 1.54 7.65 -23.47
C THR A 75 0.34 6.78 -23.04
N ILE A 76 -0.44 6.23 -23.98
CA ILE A 76 -1.58 5.35 -23.67
C ILE A 76 -1.11 4.10 -22.93
N ILE A 77 -0.02 3.46 -23.39
CA ILE A 77 0.52 2.25 -22.76
C ILE A 77 0.93 2.54 -21.31
N LYS A 78 1.67 3.63 -21.08
CA LYS A 78 2.08 4.06 -19.72
C LYS A 78 0.90 4.34 -18.81
N GLN A 79 -0.13 5.05 -19.30
CA GLN A 79 -1.34 5.34 -18.51
C GLN A 79 -2.14 4.08 -18.17
N VAL A 80 -2.26 3.13 -19.12
CA VAL A 80 -2.92 1.85 -18.86
C VAL A 80 -2.13 1.01 -17.85
N ALA A 81 -0.80 1.02 -17.91
CA ALA A 81 0.04 0.34 -16.93
C ALA A 81 -0.16 0.91 -15.52
N ALA A 82 -0.14 2.24 -15.37
CA ALA A 82 -0.41 2.90 -14.10
C ALA A 82 -1.81 2.55 -13.53
N LEU A 83 -2.84 2.51 -14.38
CA LEU A 83 -4.18 2.10 -13.97
C LEU A 83 -4.23 0.62 -13.52
N LYS A 84 -3.51 -0.27 -14.18
CA LYS A 84 -3.41 -1.68 -13.76
C LYS A 84 -2.77 -1.80 -12.39
N GLU A 85 -1.71 -1.05 -12.12
CA GLU A 85 -1.07 -1.02 -10.79
C GLU A 85 -2.02 -0.48 -9.71
N MET A 86 -2.74 0.60 -10.01
CA MET A 86 -3.72 1.16 -9.08
C MET A 86 -4.84 0.17 -8.75
N VAL A 87 -5.36 -0.53 -9.77
CA VAL A 87 -6.41 -1.54 -9.60
C VAL A 87 -5.91 -2.73 -8.78
N GLU A 88 -4.68 -3.18 -9.01
CA GLU A 88 -4.08 -4.29 -8.27
C GLU A 88 -3.82 -3.90 -6.81
N ALA A 89 -3.30 -2.70 -6.57
CA ALA A 89 -3.12 -2.15 -5.23
C ALA A 89 -4.46 -2.02 -4.49
N PHE A 90 -5.51 -1.56 -5.16
CA PHE A 90 -6.85 -1.47 -4.59
C PHE A 90 -7.40 -2.84 -4.19
N ARG A 91 -7.24 -3.83 -5.08
CA ARG A 91 -7.64 -5.21 -4.81
C ARG A 91 -6.93 -5.77 -3.57
N ASN A 92 -5.63 -5.52 -3.46
CA ASN A 92 -4.82 -6.00 -2.34
C ASN A 92 -5.19 -5.29 -1.03
N TYR A 93 -5.48 -3.99 -1.08
CA TYR A 93 -5.99 -3.23 0.07
C TYR A 93 -7.34 -3.76 0.58
N ALA A 94 -8.26 -4.06 -0.33
CA ALA A 94 -9.61 -4.46 0.04
C ALA A 94 -9.68 -5.91 0.52
N ARG A 95 -8.71 -6.76 0.18
CA ARG A 95 -8.65 -8.13 0.68
C ARG A 95 -8.38 -8.12 2.19
N ALA A 96 -9.22 -8.81 2.96
CA ALA A 96 -8.87 -9.25 4.31
C ALA A 96 -8.25 -10.66 4.18
N PRO A 97 -6.92 -10.80 4.08
CA PRO A 97 -6.31 -12.12 4.08
C PRO A 97 -6.54 -12.77 5.45
N SER A 98 -6.70 -14.10 5.47
CA SER A 98 -6.49 -14.86 6.70
C SER A 98 -5.00 -14.75 7.04
N LEU A 99 -4.66 -13.90 8.01
CA LEU A 99 -3.30 -13.75 8.48
C LEU A 99 -2.79 -15.08 9.03
N LYS A 100 -1.61 -15.49 8.58
CA LYS A 100 -0.87 -16.60 9.20
C LYS A 100 0.20 -16.00 10.09
N LEU A 101 -0.15 -15.79 11.35
CA LEU A 101 0.81 -15.27 12.32
C LEU A 101 1.86 -16.34 12.61
N GLU A 102 3.10 -16.01 12.30
CA GLU A 102 4.28 -16.79 12.62
C GLU A 102 5.22 -15.92 13.45
N ASN A 103 6.10 -16.54 14.24
CA ASN A 103 7.11 -15.81 14.98
C ASN A 103 8.23 -15.41 14.02
N GLN A 104 8.36 -14.13 13.73
CA GLN A 104 9.28 -13.57 12.74
C GLN A 104 10.28 -12.64 13.41
N ASP A 105 11.53 -12.65 12.96
CA ASP A 105 12.53 -11.65 13.33
C ASP A 105 12.44 -10.46 12.38
N LEU A 106 12.08 -9.29 12.91
CA LEU A 106 11.96 -8.07 12.12
C LEU A 106 13.30 -7.69 11.46
N ASN A 107 14.44 -7.91 12.12
CA ASN A 107 15.74 -7.53 11.57
C ASN A 107 16.07 -8.33 10.30
N ALA A 108 15.75 -9.63 10.31
CA ALA A 108 15.88 -10.50 9.13
C ALA A 108 14.98 -10.03 7.98
N LEU A 109 13.71 -9.70 8.28
CA LEU A 109 12.78 -9.19 7.28
C LEU A 109 13.23 -7.86 6.67
N ILE A 110 13.78 -6.95 7.48
CA ILE A 110 14.35 -5.69 6.98
C ILE A 110 15.47 -5.97 6.00
N GLY A 111 16.42 -6.85 6.35
CA GLY A 111 17.53 -7.24 5.46
C GLY A 111 17.04 -7.82 4.13
N ASP A 112 16.10 -8.76 4.17
CA ASP A 112 15.52 -9.40 2.99
C ASP A 112 14.89 -8.40 2.01
N VAL A 113 14.21 -7.37 2.54
CA VAL A 113 13.52 -6.37 1.71
C VAL A 113 14.52 -5.32 1.20
N LEU A 114 15.50 -4.93 2.01
CA LEU A 114 16.54 -3.97 1.61
C LEU A 114 17.43 -4.50 0.48
N ALA A 115 17.62 -5.82 0.38
CA ALA A 115 18.32 -6.44 -0.75
C ALA A 115 17.73 -6.05 -2.13
N LEU A 116 16.44 -5.70 -2.19
CA LEU A 116 15.78 -5.23 -3.42
C LEU A 116 16.22 -3.82 -3.84
N TYR A 117 16.82 -3.05 -2.94
CA TYR A 117 17.19 -1.65 -3.12
C TYR A 117 18.69 -1.41 -3.21
N GLU A 118 19.53 -2.43 -3.01
CA GLU A 118 21.01 -2.31 -3.05
C GLU A 118 21.54 -1.76 -4.38
N ALA A 119 20.86 -2.05 -5.48
CA ALA A 119 21.22 -1.57 -6.82
C ALA A 119 20.57 -0.22 -7.18
N GLY A 120 19.80 0.38 -6.28
CA GLY A 120 19.10 1.64 -6.49
C GLY A 120 20.03 2.87 -6.36
N PRO A 121 19.59 4.03 -6.85
CA PRO A 121 20.33 5.28 -6.72
C PRO A 121 20.35 5.84 -5.28
N CYS A 122 19.50 5.30 -4.39
CA CYS A 122 19.37 5.74 -3.01
C CYS A 122 20.18 4.86 -2.06
N ARG A 123 21.00 5.49 -1.20
CA ARG A 123 21.80 4.82 -0.19
C ARG A 123 20.94 4.51 1.04
N PHE A 124 20.93 3.25 1.46
CA PHE A 124 20.32 2.85 2.73
C PHE A 124 21.40 2.70 3.80
N GLU A 125 21.30 3.48 4.87
CA GLU A 125 22.11 3.34 6.09
C GLU A 125 21.26 2.62 7.15
N VAL A 126 21.80 1.53 7.70
CA VAL A 126 21.02 0.59 8.52
C VAL A 126 21.64 0.44 9.91
N GLU A 127 20.87 0.76 10.94
CA GLU A 127 21.20 0.62 12.35
C GLU A 127 20.19 -0.32 13.03
N LEU A 128 20.38 -1.63 12.87
CA LEU A 128 19.49 -2.62 13.50
C LEU A 128 19.89 -2.90 14.94
N ALA A 129 18.91 -3.27 15.77
CA ALA A 129 19.18 -3.81 17.09
C ALA A 129 20.13 -5.02 17.01
N GLY A 130 21.06 -5.12 17.96
CA GLY A 130 22.04 -6.22 18.01
C GLY A 130 21.43 -7.57 18.37
N GLU A 131 20.20 -7.58 18.89
CA GLU A 131 19.43 -8.80 19.22
C GLU A 131 18.24 -8.98 18.25
N PRO A 132 17.80 -10.23 17.99
CA PRO A 132 16.61 -10.50 17.19
C PRO A 132 15.35 -9.84 17.75
N LEU A 133 14.59 -9.16 16.90
CA LEU A 133 13.36 -8.47 17.29
C LEU A 133 12.17 -9.33 16.88
N MET A 134 11.79 -10.26 17.77
CA MET A 134 10.76 -11.26 17.51
C MET A 134 9.34 -10.68 17.60
N MET A 135 8.52 -10.92 16.58
CA MET A 135 7.12 -10.51 16.55
C MET A 135 6.22 -11.58 15.92
N ALA A 136 4.98 -11.67 16.40
CA ALA A 136 3.94 -12.46 15.73
C ALA A 136 3.40 -11.66 14.53
N ALA A 137 3.72 -12.08 13.32
CA ALA A 137 3.30 -11.40 12.09
C ALA A 137 3.12 -12.37 10.94
N ASP A 138 2.28 -11.99 9.98
CA ASP A 138 2.26 -12.65 8.67
C ASP A 138 3.45 -12.14 7.83
N THR A 139 4.31 -13.05 7.41
CA THR A 139 5.54 -12.76 6.67
C THR A 139 5.28 -11.98 5.39
N THR A 140 4.22 -12.31 4.66
CA THR A 140 3.90 -11.64 3.39
C THR A 140 3.39 -10.23 3.64
N ALA A 141 2.50 -10.07 4.62
CA ALA A 141 1.98 -8.76 5.01
C ALA A 141 3.11 -7.85 5.52
N MET A 142 4.01 -8.35 6.36
CA MET A 142 5.10 -7.55 6.90
C MET A 142 6.12 -7.16 5.83
N ARG A 143 6.47 -8.06 4.89
CA ARG A 143 7.30 -7.72 3.73
C ARG A 143 6.66 -6.61 2.88
N GLN A 144 5.34 -6.65 2.69
CA GLN A 144 4.63 -5.59 1.96
C GLN A 144 4.67 -4.24 2.70
N VAL A 145 4.52 -4.26 4.04
CA VAL A 145 4.64 -3.07 4.88
C VAL A 145 6.03 -2.43 4.69
N LEU A 146 7.08 -3.23 4.88
CA LEU A 146 8.47 -2.78 4.73
C LEU A 146 8.74 -2.25 3.32
N HIS A 147 8.32 -2.99 2.29
CA HIS A 147 8.49 -2.59 0.90
C HIS A 147 7.81 -1.24 0.61
N ASN A 148 6.57 -1.04 1.07
CA ASN A 148 5.85 0.22 0.86
C ASN A 148 6.55 1.40 1.54
N ILE A 149 7.06 1.19 2.76
CA ILE A 149 7.77 2.23 3.50
C ILE A 149 9.11 2.56 2.83
N PHE A 150 9.93 1.55 2.51
CA PHE A 150 11.25 1.76 1.89
C PHE A 150 11.15 2.33 0.48
N LYS A 151 10.18 1.86 -0.33
CA LYS A 151 9.88 2.44 -1.64
C LYS A 151 9.51 3.92 -1.51
N ASN A 152 8.58 4.24 -0.61
CA ASN A 152 8.14 5.63 -0.41
C ASN A 152 9.29 6.54 0.02
N ALA A 153 10.16 6.07 0.93
CA ALA A 153 11.32 6.80 1.42
C ALA A 153 12.35 7.04 0.30
N ALA A 154 12.70 6.01 -0.48
CA ALA A 154 13.63 6.14 -1.59
C ALA A 154 13.12 7.08 -2.69
N GLU A 155 11.83 6.98 -3.05
CA GLU A 155 11.20 7.87 -4.02
C GLU A 155 11.09 9.32 -3.52
N ALA A 156 10.96 9.53 -2.20
CA ALA A 156 10.96 10.88 -1.63
C ALA A 156 12.37 11.51 -1.70
N ALA A 157 13.41 10.70 -1.49
CA ALA A 157 14.81 11.10 -1.54
C ALA A 157 15.36 11.30 -2.96
N GLU A 158 14.66 10.85 -4.00
CA GLU A 158 15.16 10.81 -5.39
C GLU A 158 15.62 12.17 -5.93
N GLU A 159 15.02 13.27 -5.47
CA GLU A 159 15.36 14.64 -5.88
C GLU A 159 16.50 15.27 -5.05
N ALA A 160 17.00 14.59 -4.02
CA ALA A 160 18.11 15.09 -3.20
C ALA A 160 19.47 14.91 -3.91
N ASP A 161 20.44 15.78 -3.63
CA ASP A 161 21.80 15.69 -4.20
C ASP A 161 22.50 14.36 -3.88
N MET A 162 22.23 13.82 -2.68
CA MET A 162 22.71 12.53 -2.21
C MET A 162 21.54 11.79 -1.56
N PRO A 163 20.74 11.03 -2.33
CA PRO A 163 19.56 10.34 -1.81
C PRO A 163 19.94 9.33 -0.72
N GLU A 164 19.40 9.51 0.48
CA GLU A 164 19.73 8.70 1.65
C GLU A 164 18.50 8.37 2.48
N VAL A 165 18.41 7.11 2.91
CA VAL A 165 17.37 6.60 3.81
C VAL A 165 18.06 5.90 4.99
N ARG A 166 17.78 6.37 6.20
CA ARG A 166 18.23 5.73 7.45
C ARG A 166 17.14 4.83 7.99
N VAL A 167 17.49 3.58 8.26
CA VAL A 167 16.60 2.56 8.82
C VAL A 167 17.14 2.14 10.17
N LYS A 168 16.38 2.37 11.23
CA LYS A 168 16.76 2.01 12.60
C LYS A 168 15.71 1.10 13.24
N SER A 169 16.14 0.02 13.87
CA SER A 169 15.26 -0.83 14.69
C SER A 169 15.74 -0.84 16.15
N GLU A 170 14.80 -0.77 17.10
CA GLU A 170 15.10 -0.83 18.52
C GLU A 170 13.91 -1.35 19.35
N THR A 171 14.20 -1.81 20.57
CA THR A 171 13.17 -2.07 21.57
C THR A 171 12.87 -0.78 22.32
N GLY A 172 11.63 -0.29 22.22
CA GLY A 172 11.13 0.89 22.91
C GLY A 172 11.04 0.69 24.43
N GLN A 173 10.89 1.80 25.15
CA GLN A 173 10.85 1.80 26.63
C GLN A 173 9.65 1.00 27.21
N ASP A 174 8.59 0.85 26.44
CA ASP A 174 7.39 0.08 26.77
C ASP A 174 7.48 -1.40 26.33
N GLY A 175 8.67 -1.84 25.87
CA GLY A 175 8.90 -3.19 25.37
C GLY A 175 8.39 -3.45 23.95
N ARG A 176 7.89 -2.42 23.26
CA ARG A 176 7.45 -2.54 21.86
C ARG A 176 8.62 -2.45 20.90
N ILE A 177 8.51 -3.15 19.77
CA ILE A 177 9.47 -3.00 18.68
C ILE A 177 9.19 -1.67 17.96
N VAL A 178 10.23 -0.87 17.76
CA VAL A 178 10.18 0.41 17.06
C VAL A 178 11.05 0.33 15.81
N LEU A 179 10.44 0.58 14.65
CA LEU A 179 11.13 0.74 13.38
C LEU A 179 11.01 2.21 12.95
N THR A 180 12.15 2.88 12.77
CA THR A 180 12.23 4.25 12.29
C THR A 180 12.84 4.26 10.90
N VAL A 181 12.18 4.92 9.96
CA VAL A 181 12.67 5.13 8.59
C VAL A 181 12.67 6.62 8.33
N CYS A 182 13.85 7.18 8.02
CA CYS A 182 14.04 8.60 7.77
C CYS A 182 14.74 8.79 6.44
N ASP A 183 14.07 9.41 5.48
CA ASP A 183 14.69 9.90 4.25
C ASP A 183 15.14 11.37 4.38
N ASN A 184 16.00 11.79 3.46
CA ASN A 184 16.41 13.20 3.30
C ASN A 184 15.70 13.88 2.12
N GLY A 185 14.52 13.38 1.76
CA GLY A 185 13.78 13.79 0.60
C GLY A 185 12.81 14.95 0.81
N LYS A 186 11.91 15.11 -0.15
CA LYS A 186 10.80 16.06 -0.02
C LYS A 186 9.82 15.56 1.06
N GLY A 187 9.81 16.25 2.19
CA GLY A 187 8.87 15.96 3.27
C GLY A 187 7.42 16.28 2.90
N PHE A 188 6.50 15.98 3.81
CA PHE A 188 5.08 16.24 3.60
C PHE A 188 4.67 17.70 3.82
N GLY A 189 3.82 18.23 2.95
CA GLY A 189 3.02 19.43 3.26
C GLY A 189 2.04 19.15 4.41
N LYS A 190 1.61 20.19 5.15
CA LYS A 190 0.73 20.04 6.32
C LYS A 190 -0.58 19.29 6.03
N GLU A 191 -1.25 19.62 4.92
CA GLU A 191 -2.49 18.93 4.53
C GLU A 191 -2.25 17.48 4.11
N MET A 192 -1.14 17.22 3.42
CA MET A 192 -0.78 15.86 3.02
C MET A 192 -0.48 14.99 4.23
N LEU A 193 0.25 15.51 5.22
CA LEU A 193 0.59 14.77 6.42
C LEU A 193 -0.68 14.34 7.19
N HIS A 194 -1.70 15.20 7.24
CA HIS A 194 -2.97 14.88 7.90
C HIS A 194 -3.72 13.72 7.20
N ASN A 195 -3.59 13.64 5.87
CA ASN A 195 -4.31 12.68 5.04
C ASN A 195 -3.40 11.56 4.49
N ALA A 196 -2.17 11.42 5.00
CA ALA A 196 -1.15 10.54 4.40
C ALA A 196 -1.56 9.06 4.38
N PHE A 197 -2.45 8.65 5.28
CA PHE A 197 -2.97 7.28 5.37
C PHE A 197 -4.34 7.10 4.72
N GLU A 198 -4.89 8.14 4.09
CA GLU A 198 -6.16 8.05 3.37
C GLU A 198 -5.94 7.49 1.95
N PRO A 199 -6.80 6.58 1.46
CA PRO A 199 -6.69 6.04 0.12
C PRO A 199 -6.66 7.12 -0.97
N TYR A 200 -5.80 6.91 -1.98
CA TYR A 200 -5.66 7.76 -3.18
C TYR A 200 -5.08 9.16 -2.93
N VAL A 201 -4.63 9.45 -1.71
CA VAL A 201 -3.91 10.69 -1.41
C VAL A 201 -2.44 10.53 -1.80
N THR A 202 -1.97 11.34 -2.75
CA THR A 202 -0.57 11.37 -3.19
C THR A 202 -0.24 12.68 -3.91
N ASP A 203 1.01 13.12 -3.83
CA ASP A 203 1.61 14.23 -4.60
C ASP A 203 2.41 13.72 -5.80
N LYS A 204 2.58 12.40 -5.92
CA LYS A 204 3.38 11.78 -6.98
C LYS A 204 2.52 11.63 -8.25
N PRO A 205 2.97 12.14 -9.42
CA PRO A 205 2.19 12.06 -10.66
C PRO A 205 1.81 10.63 -11.10
N ALA A 206 2.63 9.64 -10.77
CA ALA A 206 2.39 8.22 -11.04
C ALA A 206 2.07 7.41 -9.77
N GLY A 207 1.86 8.08 -8.63
CA GLY A 207 1.56 7.42 -7.36
C GLY A 207 0.13 6.88 -7.32
N THR A 208 -0.07 5.70 -6.74
CA THR A 208 -1.41 5.14 -6.54
C THR A 208 -2.11 5.70 -5.29
N GLY A 209 -1.36 6.29 -4.35
CA GLY A 209 -1.88 6.75 -3.06
C GLY A 209 -2.38 5.63 -2.14
N LEU A 210 -1.98 4.38 -2.38
CA LEU A 210 -2.44 3.21 -1.60
C LEU A 210 -1.35 2.60 -0.71
N GLY A 211 -0.09 3.01 -0.84
CA GLY A 211 1.03 2.43 -0.09
C GLY A 211 0.89 2.55 1.44
N LEU A 212 0.71 3.77 1.95
CA LEU A 212 0.54 4.03 3.38
C LEU A 212 -0.80 3.52 3.95
N PRO A 213 -1.95 3.65 3.25
CA PRO A 213 -3.18 2.97 3.67
C PRO A 213 -3.02 1.46 3.86
N VAL A 214 -2.29 0.78 2.95
CA VAL A 214 -1.98 -0.65 3.09
C VAL A 214 -1.12 -0.91 4.33
N VAL A 215 -0.11 -0.07 4.60
CA VAL A 215 0.72 -0.18 5.81
C VAL A 215 -0.14 -0.13 7.07
N LYS A 216 -0.99 0.90 7.20
CA LYS A 216 -1.88 1.07 8.35
C LYS A 216 -2.77 -0.14 8.56
N LYS A 217 -3.45 -0.60 7.51
CA LYS A 217 -4.37 -1.74 7.58
C LYS A 217 -3.65 -3.05 7.93
N SER A 218 -2.46 -3.30 7.37
CA SER A 218 -1.68 -4.50 7.69
C SER A 218 -1.23 -4.53 9.16
N LEU A 219 -0.82 -3.38 9.72
CA LEU A 219 -0.44 -3.28 11.12
C LEU A 219 -1.65 -3.42 12.06
N GLU A 220 -2.77 -2.77 11.75
CA GLU A 220 -4.02 -2.90 12.50
C GLU A 220 -4.53 -4.34 12.54
N ASN A 221 -4.53 -5.04 11.40
CA ASN A 221 -4.93 -6.45 11.33
C ASN A 221 -3.98 -7.36 12.13
N THR A 222 -2.68 -7.08 12.10
CA THR A 222 -1.68 -7.86 12.86
C THR A 222 -1.88 -7.67 14.37
N ALA A 223 -2.13 -6.43 14.81
CA ALA A 223 -2.41 -6.13 16.21
C ALA A 223 -3.72 -6.80 16.68
N ALA A 224 -4.77 -6.76 15.86
CA ALA A 224 -6.05 -7.40 16.18
C ALA A 224 -5.96 -8.94 16.24
N ALA A 225 -5.11 -9.55 15.42
CA ALA A 225 -4.91 -11.01 15.42
C ALA A 225 -3.96 -11.51 16.52
N SER A 226 -3.18 -10.60 17.14
CA SER A 226 -2.24 -10.91 18.22
C SER A 226 -2.81 -10.65 19.63
N ALA A 227 -4.01 -10.06 19.71
CA ALA A 227 -4.75 -9.78 20.94
C ALA A 227 -5.70 -10.93 21.29
#